data_AF-A0A538KP96-F1
#
_entry.id   AF-A0A538KP96-F1
#
_cell.length_a   1.000
_cell.length_b   1.000
_cell.length_c   1.000
_cell.angle_alpha   90.00
_cell.angle_beta   90.00
_cell.angle_gamma   90.00
#
_symmetry.space_group_name_H-M   'P 1'
#
loop_
_entity.id
_entity.type
_entity.pdbx_description
1 polymer ?
#
loop_
_entity_poly.entity_id
_entity_poly.type
_entity_poly.pdbx_seq_one_letter_code
_entity_poly.pdbx_strand_id
1 'polypeptide(L)'
;MAPWESADLDRIEAAQELEIAPRRGDGSLRTPVPIWVVRAGDDLYVRAAHGDRSGWHRVARNSCEARIYAAVAGVAATVGLVAGGMFAGWLSWRVGFFINVPLGLAMIVAAPRYLPETAPEPGQADVAGALSSTLGMTALV
;
A
#
# COMPACT_ATOMS: atom_id res chain seq x y z
N MET A 1 9.34 17.27 20.54
CA MET A 1 9.40 16.21 19.51
C MET A 1 10.86 15.94 19.25
N ALA A 2 11.34 14.71 19.47
CA ALA A 2 12.71 14.39 19.08
C ALA A 2 12.79 14.48 17.54
N PRO A 3 13.81 15.13 16.97
CA PRO A 3 14.01 15.14 15.52
C PRO A 3 14.22 13.70 15.04
N TRP A 4 13.66 13.37 13.88
CA TRP A 4 13.83 12.06 13.26
C TRP A 4 15.28 11.93 12.77
N GLU A 5 15.89 10.78 13.01
CA GLU A 5 17.24 10.52 12.50
C GLU A 5 17.16 10.23 11.00
N SER A 6 18.18 10.62 10.23
CA SER A 6 18.23 10.36 8.79
C SER A 6 18.09 8.87 8.45
N ALA A 7 18.64 7.99 9.29
CA ALA A 7 18.49 6.54 9.16
C ALA A 7 17.04 6.05 9.32
N ASP A 8 16.23 6.73 10.13
CA ASP A 8 14.81 6.42 10.27
C ASP A 8 14.02 6.92 9.05
N LEU A 9 14.37 8.10 8.52
CA LEU A 9 13.79 8.61 7.28
C LEU A 9 14.13 7.70 6.09
N ASP A 10 15.37 7.21 5.99
CA ASP A 10 15.80 6.26 4.96
C ASP A 10 15.00 4.95 5.03
N ARG A 11 14.71 4.44 6.23
CA ARG A 11 13.86 3.24 6.40
C ARG A 11 12.42 3.48 5.98
N ILE A 12 11.87 4.65 6.24
CA ILE A 12 10.49 5.01 5.87
C ILE A 12 10.38 5.23 4.37
N GLU A 13 11.39 5.85 3.74
CA GLU A 13 11.45 6.04 2.30
C GLU A 13 11.61 4.71 1.55
N ALA A 14 12.41 3.78 2.08
CA ALA A 14 12.54 2.44 1.51
C ALA A 14 11.25 1.61 1.60
N ALA A 15 10.29 2.00 2.44
CA ALA A 15 9.02 1.32 2.54
C ALA A 15 8.11 1.69 1.36
N GLN A 16 7.74 0.69 0.56
CA GLN A 16 6.86 0.90 -0.59
C GLN A 16 5.41 1.20 -0.22
N GLU A 17 4.98 0.79 0.98
CA GLU A 17 3.64 1.04 1.50
C GLU A 17 3.73 1.28 3.00
N LEU A 18 3.17 2.41 3.45
CA LEU A 18 3.18 2.82 4.83
C LEU A 18 1.75 2.86 5.35
N GLU A 19 1.43 2.07 6.38
CA GLU A 19 0.12 2.13 7.02
C GLU A 19 0.20 2.98 8.29
N ILE A 20 -0.74 3.93 8.41
CA ILE A 20 -0.87 4.77 9.60
C ILE A 20 -2.17 4.46 10.34
N ALA A 21 -2.04 4.16 11.63
CA ALA A 21 -3.14 3.98 12.56
C ALA A 21 -3.11 5.10 13.61
N PRO A 22 -3.89 6.19 13.42
CA PRO A 22 -3.96 7.27 14.40
C PRO A 22 -4.67 6.80 15.67
N ARG A 23 -4.16 7.25 16.82
CA ARG A 23 -4.72 6.93 18.13
C ARG A 23 -5.87 7.88 18.45
N ARG A 24 -6.96 7.36 19.00
CA ARG A 24 -8.10 8.14 19.46
C ARG A 24 -7.87 8.64 20.89
N GLY A 25 -8.63 9.65 21.33
CA GLY A 25 -8.52 10.19 22.69
C GLY A 25 -8.82 9.18 23.82
N ASP A 26 -9.43 8.03 23.50
CA ASP A 26 -9.65 6.90 24.43
C ASP A 26 -8.47 5.90 24.47
N GLY A 27 -7.38 6.15 23.73
CA GLY A 27 -6.20 5.29 23.66
C GLY A 27 -6.27 4.16 22.61
N SER A 28 -7.44 3.90 22.02
CA SER A 28 -7.61 2.88 20.97
C SER A 28 -7.00 3.31 19.62
N LEU A 29 -6.55 2.34 18.83
CA LEU A 29 -6.05 2.58 17.46
C LEU A 29 -7.18 2.45 16.45
N ARG A 30 -7.22 3.36 15.47
CA ARG A 30 -8.09 3.22 14.30
C ARG A 30 -7.58 2.12 13.37
N THR A 31 -8.46 1.63 12.49
CA THR A 31 -8.08 0.77 11.36
C THR A 31 -6.89 1.41 10.63
N PRO A 32 -5.80 0.67 10.42
CA PRO A 32 -4.66 1.16 9.64
C PRO A 32 -5.12 1.63 8.26
N VAL A 33 -4.64 2.80 7.83
CA VAL A 33 -4.92 3.37 6.52
C VAL A 33 -3.61 3.39 5.73
N PRO A 34 -3.55 2.81 4.53
CA PRO A 34 -2.38 2.94 3.67
C PRO A 34 -2.23 4.40 3.23
N ILE A 35 -1.04 4.94 3.39
CA ILE A 35 -0.70 6.32 3.06
C ILE A 35 0.56 6.37 2.21
N TRP A 36 0.58 7.35 1.32
CA TRP A 36 1.77 7.68 0.54
C TRP A 36 2.51 8.81 1.22
N VAL A 37 3.83 8.66 1.28
CA VAL A 37 4.75 9.55 1.97
C VAL A 37 5.76 10.05 0.96
N VAL A 38 6.08 11.33 1.03
CA VAL A 38 7.14 11.95 0.23
C VAL A 38 8.16 12.57 1.17
N ARG A 39 9.42 12.14 1.07
CA ARG A 39 10.53 12.78 1.78
C ARG A 39 11.01 14.00 0.99
N ALA A 40 11.22 15.11 1.69
CA ALA A 40 11.89 16.29 1.15
C ALA A 40 12.96 16.76 2.15
N GLY A 41 14.21 16.38 1.89
CA GLY A 41 15.32 16.65 2.81
C GLY A 41 15.19 15.86 4.11
N ASP A 42 15.17 16.58 5.24
CA ASP A 42 15.02 16.00 6.58
C ASP A 42 13.55 15.95 7.05
N ASP A 43 12.62 16.34 6.18
CA ASP A 43 11.19 16.37 6.46
C ASP A 43 10.41 15.31 5.66
N LEU A 44 9.34 14.83 6.27
CA LEU A 44 8.48 13.79 5.74
C LEU A 44 7.06 14.34 5.55
N TYR A 45 6.57 14.36 4.32
CA TYR A 45 5.27 14.91 3.95
C TYR A 45 4.28 13.78 3.65
N VAL A 46 3.07 13.91 4.19
CA VAL A 46 1.97 12.96 3.99
C VAL A 46 0.75 13.72 3.50
N ARG A 47 0.10 13.22 2.44
CA ARG A 47 -1.19 13.73 1.98
C ARG A 47 -2.34 12.96 2.62
N ALA A 48 -3.46 13.64 2.86
CA ALA A 48 -4.65 12.97 3.32
C ALA A 48 -5.16 11.92 2.29
N ALA A 49 -4.96 10.64 2.58
CA ALA A 49 -5.65 9.53 1.93
C ALA A 49 -7.18 9.74 1.95
N HIS A 50 -7.84 9.51 0.82
CA HIS A 50 -9.29 9.73 0.62
C HIS A 50 -9.81 11.15 0.93
N GLY A 51 -8.91 12.15 0.89
CA GLY A 51 -9.24 13.57 1.01
C GLY A 51 -9.37 14.08 2.45
N ASP A 52 -9.41 15.40 2.58
CA ASP A 52 -9.24 16.11 3.86
C ASP A 52 -10.43 15.99 4.81
N ARG A 53 -11.60 15.58 4.30
CA ARG A 53 -12.85 15.39 5.06
C ARG A 53 -12.94 14.03 5.76
N SER A 54 -11.99 13.14 5.48
CA SER A 54 -11.98 11.77 6.02
C SER A 54 -11.85 11.76 7.55
N GLY A 55 -12.53 10.80 8.18
CA GLY A 55 -12.55 10.68 9.65
C GLY A 55 -11.19 10.34 10.26
N TRP A 56 -10.29 9.70 9.52
CA TRP A 56 -8.93 9.42 9.97
C TRP A 56 -8.07 10.69 10.01
N HIS A 57 -8.18 11.57 8.99
CA HIS A 57 -7.41 12.81 8.90
C HIS A 57 -7.74 13.76 10.07
N ARG A 58 -9.03 13.84 10.44
CA ARG A 58 -9.46 14.63 11.59
C ARG A 58 -8.90 14.11 12.91
N VAL A 59 -8.90 12.79 13.10
CA VAL A 59 -8.34 12.19 14.32
C VAL A 59 -6.83 12.38 14.36
N ALA A 60 -6.13 12.14 13.25
CA ALA A 60 -4.69 12.35 13.15
C ALA A 60 -4.28 13.79 13.50
N ARG A 61 -5.01 14.80 13.02
CA ARG A 61 -4.75 16.21 13.38
C ARG A 61 -5.07 16.55 14.83
N ASN A 62 -6.01 15.85 15.45
CA ASN A 62 -6.44 16.13 16.83
C ASN A 62 -5.58 15.41 17.87
N SER A 63 -5.14 14.18 17.60
CA SER A 63 -4.38 13.38 18.57
C SER A 63 -2.87 13.54 18.46
N CYS A 64 -2.35 13.91 17.28
CA CYS A 64 -0.90 14.00 16.98
C CYS A 64 -0.10 12.73 17.36
N GLU A 65 -0.78 11.59 17.50
CA GLU A 65 -0.18 10.29 17.81
C GLU A 65 -0.68 9.23 16.83
N ALA A 66 0.25 8.51 16.20
CA ALA A 66 -0.08 7.41 15.31
C ALA A 66 1.00 6.32 15.34
N ARG A 67 0.60 5.10 14.97
CA ARG A 67 1.53 4.00 14.72
C ARG A 67 1.70 3.78 13.23
N ILE A 68 2.94 3.49 12.84
CA ILE A 68 3.37 3.26 11.46
C ILE A 68 3.71 1.78 11.28
N TYR A 69 3.25 1.16 10.19
CA TYR A 69 3.61 -0.20 9.78
C TYR A 69 4.10 -0.21 8.33
N ALA A 70 5.16 -0.98 8.04
CA ALA A 70 5.85 -0.90 6.75
C ALA A 70 6.48 -2.22 6.24
N ALA A 71 6.49 -3.28 7.05
CA ALA A 71 7.42 -4.40 6.82
C ALA A 71 6.88 -5.49 5.88
N VAL A 72 5.56 -5.61 5.71
CA VAL A 72 4.95 -6.81 5.12
C VAL A 72 5.23 -6.92 3.62
N ALA A 73 5.09 -5.82 2.87
CA ALA A 73 5.28 -5.83 1.42
C ALA A 73 6.74 -6.13 1.02
N GLY A 74 7.71 -5.51 1.69
CA GLY A 74 9.14 -5.73 1.40
C GLY A 74 9.62 -7.15 1.70
N VAL A 75 9.15 -7.74 2.81
CA VAL A 75 9.45 -9.14 3.14
C VAL A 75 8.79 -10.08 2.12
N ALA A 76 7.53 -9.84 1.75
CA ALA A 76 6.84 -10.64 0.74
C ALA A 76 7.53 -10.59 -0.63
N ALA A 77 8.00 -9.41 -1.06
CA ALA A 77 8.74 -9.25 -2.31
C ALA A 77 10.06 -10.03 -2.31
N THR A 78 10.84 -9.91 -1.24
CA THR A 78 12.14 -10.58 -1.11
C THR A 78 11.97 -12.10 -1.07
N VAL A 79 11.07 -12.58 -0.22
CA VAL A 79 10.78 -14.02 -0.08
C VAL A 79 10.18 -14.57 -1.36
N GLY A 80 9.26 -13.84 -1.99
CA GLY A 80 8.63 -14.23 -3.25
C GLY A 80 9.62 -14.36 -4.39
N LEU A 81 10.58 -13.44 -4.50
CA LEU A 81 11.61 -13.49 -5.54
C LEU A 81 12.56 -14.69 -5.35
N VAL A 82 13.04 -14.91 -4.12
CA VAL A 82 13.95 -16.03 -3.81
C VAL A 82 13.23 -17.37 -4.00
N ALA A 83 12.05 -17.53 -3.40
CA ALA A 83 11.26 -18.76 -3.51
C ALA A 83 10.83 -19.01 -4.96
N GLY A 84 10.36 -17.98 -5.67
CA GLY A 84 9.95 -18.07 -7.08
C GLY A 84 11.10 -18.50 -7.99
N GLY A 85 12.29 -17.91 -7.80
CA GLY A 85 13.51 -18.30 -8.53
C GLY A 85 13.93 -19.74 -8.25
N MET A 86 13.89 -20.17 -6.99
CA MET A 86 14.21 -21.54 -6.60
C MET A 86 13.23 -22.56 -7.22
N PHE A 87 11.92 -22.32 -7.16
CA PHE A 87 10.92 -23.23 -7.74
C PHE A 87 10.99 -23.30 -9.26
N ALA A 88 11.21 -22.17 -9.93
CA ALA A 88 11.36 -22.11 -11.37
C ALA A 88 12.62 -22.86 -11.85
N GLY A 89 13.72 -22.76 -11.10
CA GLY A 89 14.99 -23.39 -11.45
C GLY A 89 15.08 -24.88 -11.12
N TRP A 90 14.51 -25.32 -9.99
CA TRP A 90 14.75 -26.68 -9.46
C TRP A 90 13.62 -27.67 -9.75
N LEU A 91 12.38 -27.19 -9.88
CA LEU A 91 11.21 -28.07 -9.96
C LEU A 91 10.46 -27.90 -11.28
N SER A 92 9.85 -26.73 -11.51
CA SER A 92 9.21 -26.31 -12.75
C SER A 92 8.42 -25.03 -12.45
N TRP A 93 8.34 -24.11 -13.42
CA TRP A 93 7.46 -22.95 -13.37
C TRP A 93 5.99 -23.28 -13.05
N ARG A 94 5.53 -24.51 -13.33
CA ARG A 94 4.15 -24.97 -13.08
C ARG A 94 3.78 -25.01 -11.60
N VAL A 95 4.76 -25.20 -10.71
CA VAL A 95 4.53 -25.26 -9.26
C VAL A 95 4.02 -23.91 -8.75
N GLY A 96 4.50 -22.82 -9.34
CA GLY A 96 3.98 -21.48 -9.07
C GLY A 96 2.47 -21.38 -9.35
N PHE A 97 1.96 -22.01 -10.41
CA PHE A 97 0.52 -22.03 -10.69
C PHE A 97 -0.26 -22.82 -9.63
N PHE A 98 0.25 -23.96 -9.18
CA PHE A 98 -0.40 -24.74 -8.13
C PHE A 98 -0.44 -24.03 -6.77
N ILE A 99 0.44 -23.07 -6.54
CA ILE A 99 0.44 -22.22 -5.33
C ILE A 99 -0.43 -20.98 -5.53
N ASN A 100 -0.22 -20.25 -6.62
CA ASN A 100 -0.88 -18.98 -6.88
C ASN A 100 -2.37 -19.13 -7.20
N VAL A 101 -2.79 -20.19 -7.89
CA VAL A 101 -4.21 -20.37 -8.27
C VAL A 101 -5.11 -20.58 -7.04
N PRO A 102 -4.81 -21.53 -6.12
CA PRO A 102 -5.60 -21.67 -4.90
C PRO A 102 -5.55 -20.42 -4.01
N LEU A 103 -4.37 -19.78 -3.91
CA LEU A 103 -4.22 -18.55 -3.12
C LEU A 103 -5.06 -17.41 -3.70
N GLY A 104 -5.00 -17.21 -5.02
CA GLY A 104 -5.79 -16.22 -5.74
C GLY A 104 -7.29 -16.47 -5.60
N LEU A 105 -7.72 -17.73 -5.70
CA LEU A 105 -9.12 -18.10 -5.49
C LEU A 105 -9.56 -17.79 -4.05
N ALA A 106 -8.73 -18.15 -3.06
CA ALA A 106 -9.01 -17.83 -1.65
C ALA A 106 -9.12 -16.32 -1.42
N MET A 107 -8.24 -15.51 -2.02
CA MET A 107 -8.31 -14.05 -1.95
C MET A 107 -9.58 -13.50 -2.62
N ILE A 108 -9.99 -14.01 -3.77
CA ILE A 108 -11.23 -13.59 -4.45
C ILE A 108 -12.44 -13.89 -3.58
N VAL A 109 -12.50 -15.06 -2.96
CA VAL A 109 -13.59 -15.45 -2.05
C VAL A 109 -13.59 -14.61 -0.77
N ALA A 110 -12.40 -14.27 -0.26
CA ALA A 110 -12.24 -13.46 0.94
C ALA A 110 -12.50 -11.97 0.71
N ALA A 111 -12.22 -11.44 -0.48
CA ALA A 111 -12.27 -10.00 -0.75
C ALA A 111 -13.61 -9.35 -0.39
N PRO A 112 -14.79 -9.86 -0.79
CA PRO A 112 -16.08 -9.26 -0.42
C PRO A 112 -16.35 -9.23 1.10
N ARG A 113 -15.69 -10.11 1.86
CA ARG A 113 -15.85 -10.24 3.30
C ARG A 113 -14.96 -9.24 4.07
N TYR A 114 -13.77 -8.95 3.56
CA TYR A 114 -12.73 -8.23 4.28
C TYR A 114 -12.34 -6.88 3.67
N LEU A 115 -12.61 -6.62 2.39
CA LEU A 115 -12.39 -5.31 1.77
C LEU A 115 -13.66 -4.46 1.93
N PRO A 116 -13.61 -3.34 2.68
CA PRO A 116 -14.71 -2.39 2.71
C PRO A 116 -14.83 -1.70 1.35
N GLU A 117 -15.99 -1.86 0.69
CA GLU A 117 -16.30 -1.16 -0.55
C GLU A 117 -16.22 0.36 -0.34
N THR A 118 -15.38 1.04 -1.12
CA THR A 118 -15.34 2.51 -1.14
C THR A 118 -16.55 3.02 -1.89
N ALA A 119 -17.22 4.06 -1.37
CA ALA A 119 -18.39 4.65 -2.01
C ALA A 119 -18.05 5.06 -3.45
N PRO A 120 -18.83 4.63 -4.46
CA PRO A 120 -18.58 5.01 -5.84
C PRO A 120 -18.75 6.53 -5.98
N GLU A 121 -17.64 7.21 -6.24
CA GLU A 121 -17.65 8.60 -6.69
C GLU A 121 -18.00 8.60 -8.20
N PRO A 122 -19.02 9.35 -8.65
CA PRO A 122 -19.38 9.44 -10.05
C PRO A 122 -18.27 10.17 -10.84
N GLY A 123 -17.29 9.40 -11.30
CA GLY A 123 -16.27 9.83 -12.24
C GLY A 123 -16.71 9.61 -13.68
N GLN A 124 -16.44 10.57 -14.56
CA GLN A 124 -16.62 10.38 -16.00
C GLN A 124 -15.55 9.40 -16.50
N ALA A 125 -15.93 8.40 -17.29
CA ALA A 125 -14.98 7.46 -17.85
C ALA A 125 -14.03 8.17 -18.82
N ASP A 126 -12.74 8.27 -18.46
CA ASP A 126 -11.70 8.88 -19.31
C ASP A 126 -11.22 7.91 -20.40
N VAL A 127 -12.04 7.75 -21.43
CA VAL A 127 -11.75 6.86 -22.58
C VAL A 127 -10.56 7.37 -23.39
N ALA A 128 -10.39 8.69 -23.50
CA ALA A 128 -9.28 9.31 -24.23
C ALA A 128 -7.94 9.08 -23.52
N GLY A 129 -7.90 9.23 -22.19
CA GLY A 129 -6.76 8.87 -21.36
C GLY A 129 -6.43 7.37 -21.45
N ALA A 130 -7.45 6.51 -21.42
CA ALA A 130 -7.24 5.07 -21.55
C ALA A 130 -6.64 4.66 -22.91
N LEU A 131 -7.17 5.20 -24.01
CA LEU A 131 -6.66 4.92 -25.36
C LEU A 131 -5.25 5.49 -25.58
N SER A 132 -5.01 6.73 -25.16
CA SER A 132 -3.69 7.36 -25.29
C SER A 132 -2.62 6.63 -24.46
N SER A 133 -2.96 6.19 -23.24
CA SER A 133 -2.07 5.38 -22.40
C SER A 133 -1.77 4.02 -23.02
N THR A 134 -2.79 3.34 -23.57
CA THR A 134 -2.63 2.03 -24.23
C THR A 134 -1.72 2.16 -25.45
N LEU A 135 -1.97 3.15 -26.31
CA LEU A 135 -1.15 3.41 -27.50
C LEU A 135 0.26 3.83 -27.12
N GLY A 136 0.42 4.69 -26.11
CA GLY A 136 1.72 5.14 -25.61
C GLY A 136 2.58 3.98 -25.10
N MET A 137 2.03 3.10 -24.25
CA MET A 137 2.75 1.91 -23.78
C MET A 137 3.07 0.93 -24.91
N THR A 138 2.14 0.73 -25.85
CA THR A 138 2.37 -0.17 -27.00
C THR A 138 3.45 0.36 -27.92
N ALA A 139 3.54 1.68 -28.12
CA ALA A 139 4.56 2.30 -28.95
C ALA A 139 5.96 2.32 -28.30
N LEU A 140 6.04 2.14 -26.98
CA LEU A 140 7.29 2.13 -26.23
C LEU A 140 7.99 0.74 -26.24
N VAL A 141 7.21 -0.32 -26.47
CA VAL A 141 7.67 -1.72 -26.53
C VAL A 141 8.07 -2.08 -27.96
#